data_AF-I1C696-F1
#
_entry.id   AF-I1C696-F1
#
_cell.length_a   1.000
_cell.length_b   1.000
_cell.length_c   1.000
_cell.angle_alpha   90.00
_cell.angle_beta   90.00
_cell.angle_gamma   90.00
#
_symmetry.space_group_name_H-M   'P 1'
#
loop_
_entity.id
_entity.type
_entity.pdbx_description
1 polymer ?
#
loop_
_entity_poly.entity_id
_entity_poly.type
_entity_poly.pdbx_seq_one_letter_code
_entity_poly.pdbx_strand_id
1 'polypeptide(L)'
;MSLVEAAENTYTAAPTELINKSKCDVLYVPNANSAFPPIIIEVQKAVDEKFIIRAIQYCTLVYQKYSKQPIIIIFGILSITMPILSLTTAFIRFPFAKELARLVWAQCCMLISSFSLDVIDKKINQLHPLAAIGVFMCSQATSINMLELGKEDKLMQLLYRIALKSVEQVARVEDEKVQRIVSICNNTSYQLLAFLYIKSVYDTIDLK
;
A
#
# COMPACT_ATOMS: atom_id res chain seq x y z
N MET A 1 20.77 9.56 0.79
CA MET A 1 21.23 8.34 0.10
C MET A 1 20.07 7.80 -0.73
N SER A 2 20.32 7.29 -1.94
CA SER A 2 19.29 6.76 -2.85
C SER A 2 19.34 5.22 -2.84
N LEU A 3 18.21 4.56 -3.12
CA LEU A 3 18.12 3.10 -3.14
C LEU A 3 19.11 2.45 -4.12
N VAL A 4 19.21 3.00 -5.34
CA VAL A 4 20.04 2.48 -6.44
C VAL A 4 20.93 3.54 -7.08
N GLU A 5 21.00 4.75 -6.52
CA GLU A 5 21.81 5.87 -7.05
C GLU A 5 21.54 6.20 -8.53
N ALA A 6 20.32 5.90 -8.99
CA ALA A 6 19.87 6.29 -10.32
C ALA A 6 19.52 7.79 -10.35
N ALA A 7 19.72 8.40 -11.53
CA ALA A 7 19.25 9.75 -11.81
C ALA A 7 17.71 9.81 -11.79
N GLU A 8 17.17 11.02 -11.62
CA GLU A 8 15.72 11.24 -11.71
C GLU A 8 15.16 10.77 -13.06
N ASN A 9 13.91 10.31 -13.08
CA ASN A 9 13.22 9.78 -14.27
C ASN A 9 13.87 8.55 -14.94
N THR A 10 14.79 7.87 -14.24
CA THR A 10 15.38 6.60 -14.72
C THR A 10 14.40 5.43 -14.64
N TYR A 11 13.41 5.53 -13.75
CA TYR A 11 12.40 4.50 -13.52
C TYR A 11 11.01 5.00 -13.88
N THR A 12 10.19 4.08 -14.37
CA THR A 12 8.76 4.31 -14.61
C THR A 12 7.95 3.23 -13.90
N ALA A 13 6.75 3.60 -13.45
CA ALA A 13 5.81 2.63 -12.88
C ALA A 13 5.31 1.72 -14.01
N ALA A 14 5.41 0.41 -13.81
CA ALA A 14 4.92 -0.60 -14.74
C ALA A 14 3.59 -1.18 -14.26
N PRO A 15 2.82 -1.84 -15.16
CA PRO A 15 1.67 -2.63 -14.75
C PRO A 15 2.06 -3.68 -13.72
N THR A 16 1.26 -3.79 -12.65
CA THR A 16 1.52 -4.70 -11.53
C THR A 16 1.04 -6.13 -11.77
N GLU A 17 0.19 -6.33 -12.77
CA GLU A 17 -0.22 -7.66 -13.24
C GLU A 17 0.91 -8.33 -14.01
N LEU A 18 1.32 -9.50 -13.51
CA LEU A 18 2.40 -10.31 -14.04
C LEU A 18 1.87 -11.32 -15.08
N ILE A 19 2.79 -12.01 -15.77
CA ILE A 19 2.45 -12.90 -16.89
C ILE A 19 1.49 -14.05 -16.51
N ASN A 20 1.47 -14.46 -15.24
CA ASN A 20 0.55 -15.47 -14.71
C ASN A 20 -0.75 -14.87 -14.11
N LYS A 21 -1.05 -13.59 -14.37
CA LYS A 21 -2.17 -12.81 -13.81
C LYS A 21 -2.09 -12.54 -12.30
N SER A 22 -1.03 -12.98 -11.62
CA SER A 22 -0.77 -12.54 -10.25
C SER A 22 -0.39 -11.06 -10.22
N LYS A 23 -0.58 -10.40 -9.07
CA LYS A 23 -0.38 -8.96 -8.93
C LYS A 23 0.55 -8.68 -7.76
N CYS A 24 1.62 -7.96 -8.04
CA CYS A 24 2.43 -7.31 -7.00
C CYS A 24 1.78 -5.97 -6.61
N ASP A 25 2.19 -5.38 -5.49
CA ASP A 25 1.62 -4.09 -5.08
C ASP A 25 2.15 -2.94 -5.94
N VAL A 26 3.47 -2.88 -6.15
CA VAL A 26 4.12 -1.87 -7.00
C VAL A 26 5.30 -2.47 -7.74
N LEU A 27 5.43 -2.13 -9.03
CA LEU A 27 6.56 -2.47 -9.87
C LEU A 27 7.10 -1.23 -10.57
N TYR A 28 8.38 -0.94 -10.36
CA TYR A 28 9.13 0.04 -11.13
C TYR A 28 10.10 -0.68 -12.08
N VAL A 29 10.13 -0.23 -13.32
CA VAL A 29 11.07 -0.72 -14.33
C VAL A 29 11.97 0.41 -14.80
N PRO A 30 13.26 0.14 -14.99
CA PRO A 30 14.17 1.14 -15.50
C PRO A 30 13.92 1.38 -16.99
N ASN A 31 14.29 2.55 -17.48
CA ASN A 31 14.22 2.89 -18.91
C ASN A 31 14.99 1.87 -19.77
N ALA A 32 14.57 1.73 -21.03
CA ALA A 32 15.22 0.84 -21.99
C ALA A 32 16.74 1.08 -22.02
N ASN A 33 17.53 -0.01 -22.06
CA ASN A 33 18.99 -0.02 -22.05
C ASN A 33 19.69 0.43 -20.76
N SER A 34 18.96 0.83 -19.72
CA SER A 34 19.55 1.06 -18.40
C SER A 34 20.19 -0.22 -17.86
N ALA A 35 21.26 -0.14 -17.07
CA ALA A 35 21.85 -1.30 -16.37
C ALA A 35 21.13 -1.63 -15.05
N PHE A 36 20.23 -0.76 -14.59
CA PHE A 36 19.58 -0.92 -13.30
C PHE A 36 18.60 -2.12 -13.28
N PRO A 37 18.34 -2.70 -12.09
CA PRO A 37 17.35 -3.78 -11.93
C PRO A 37 15.92 -3.24 -11.85
N PRO A 38 14.89 -4.04 -12.17
CA PRO A 38 13.52 -3.73 -11.76
C PRO A 38 13.39 -3.66 -10.23
N ILE A 39 12.43 -2.88 -9.72
CA ILE A 39 12.16 -2.75 -8.28
C ILE A 39 10.72 -3.17 -8.00
N ILE A 40 10.55 -4.16 -7.13
CA ILE A 40 9.25 -4.61 -6.62
C ILE A 40 9.10 -4.05 -5.19
N ILE A 41 7.93 -3.50 -4.88
CA ILE A 41 7.58 -3.10 -3.52
C ILE A 41 6.32 -3.87 -3.12
N GLU A 42 6.38 -4.52 -1.97
CA GLU A 42 5.27 -5.25 -1.36
C GLU A 42 4.99 -4.69 0.03
N VAL A 43 3.72 -4.52 0.36
CA VAL A 43 3.24 -4.08 1.67
C VAL A 43 2.36 -5.18 2.23
N GLN A 44 2.80 -5.83 3.31
CA GLN A 44 2.07 -6.94 3.89
C GLN A 44 1.83 -6.78 5.37
N LYS A 45 0.60 -7.11 5.78
CA LYS A 45 0.22 -7.12 7.19
C LYS A 45 1.06 -8.13 7.98
N ALA A 46 1.16 -9.36 7.48
CA ALA A 46 1.94 -10.42 8.08
C ALA A 46 2.89 -11.01 7.03
N VAL A 47 4.17 -11.11 7.39
CA VAL A 47 5.21 -11.71 6.55
C VAL A 47 5.47 -13.12 7.05
N ASP A 48 4.93 -14.09 6.33
CA ASP A 48 5.08 -15.52 6.57
C ASP A 48 5.75 -16.23 5.39
N GLU A 49 5.99 -17.53 5.56
CA GLU A 49 6.63 -18.38 4.56
C GLU A 49 5.84 -18.43 3.24
N LYS A 50 4.51 -18.45 3.33
CA LYS A 50 3.63 -18.45 2.14
C LYS A 50 3.81 -17.16 1.34
N PHE A 51 3.88 -16.03 2.03
CA PHE A 51 4.15 -14.75 1.40
C PHE A 51 5.56 -14.70 0.81
N ILE A 52 6.59 -15.17 1.51
CA ILE A 52 7.95 -15.21 0.95
C ILE A 52 8.02 -16.07 -0.31
N ILE A 53 7.35 -17.23 -0.35
CA ILE A 53 7.25 -18.06 -1.56
C ILE A 53 6.60 -17.27 -2.71
N ARG A 54 5.53 -16.52 -2.42
CA ARG A 54 4.87 -15.65 -3.41
C ARG A 54 5.80 -14.52 -3.89
N ALA A 55 6.54 -13.88 -3.00
CA ALA A 55 7.51 -12.85 -3.33
C ALA A 55 8.63 -13.39 -4.26
N ILE A 56 9.12 -14.61 -4.01
CA ILE A 56 10.08 -15.30 -4.88
C ILE A 56 9.48 -15.54 -6.28
N GLN A 57 8.21 -15.97 -6.34
CA GLN A 57 7.51 -16.15 -7.62
C GLN A 57 7.40 -14.82 -8.38
N TYR A 58 7.05 -13.73 -7.72
CA TYR A 58 6.99 -12.40 -8.35
C TYR A 58 8.33 -12.02 -8.94
N CYS A 59 9.43 -12.20 -8.19
CA CYS A 59 10.76 -11.89 -8.68
C CYS A 59 11.14 -12.72 -9.91
N THR A 60 10.78 -14.01 -9.90
CA THR A 60 11.03 -14.93 -11.03
C THR A 60 10.23 -14.53 -12.27
N LEU A 61 8.97 -14.13 -12.13
CA LEU A 61 8.13 -13.67 -13.25
C LEU A 61 8.60 -12.33 -13.82
N VAL A 62 9.06 -11.42 -12.95
CA VAL A 62 9.68 -10.16 -13.38
C VAL A 62 10.99 -10.44 -14.12
N TYR A 63 11.81 -11.38 -13.64
CA TYR A 63 13.00 -11.82 -14.36
C TYR A 63 12.66 -12.40 -15.74
N GLN A 64 11.65 -13.25 -15.84
CA GLN A 64 11.21 -13.81 -17.14
C GLN A 64 10.82 -12.72 -18.14
N LYS A 65 10.19 -11.64 -17.67
CA LYS A 65 9.72 -10.55 -18.52
C LYS A 65 10.83 -9.56 -18.92
N TYR A 66 11.75 -9.24 -18.01
CA TYR A 66 12.74 -8.16 -18.21
C TYR A 66 14.19 -8.64 -18.25
N SER A 67 14.43 -9.95 -18.11
CA SER A 67 15.73 -10.61 -18.11
C SER A 67 16.73 -10.02 -17.11
N LYS A 68 16.21 -9.53 -15.96
CA LYS A 68 17.01 -8.93 -14.88
C LYS A 68 16.43 -9.28 -13.54
N GLN A 69 17.32 -9.65 -12.60
CA GLN A 69 16.91 -9.94 -11.23
C GLN A 69 16.45 -8.64 -10.56
N PRO A 70 15.27 -8.61 -9.93
CA PRO A 70 14.76 -7.40 -9.32
C PRO A 70 15.37 -7.16 -7.93
N ILE A 71 15.25 -5.93 -7.45
CA ILE A 71 15.30 -5.60 -6.03
C ILE A 71 13.87 -5.70 -5.50
N ILE A 72 13.64 -6.46 -4.44
CA ILE A 72 12.35 -6.49 -3.74
C ILE A 72 12.47 -5.83 -2.37
N ILE A 73 11.49 -4.97 -2.06
CA ILE A 73 11.34 -4.29 -0.78
C ILE A 73 10.02 -4.73 -0.18
N ILE A 74 10.07 -5.26 1.03
CA ILE A 74 8.92 -5.77 1.76
C ILE A 74 8.73 -4.89 2.99
N PHE A 75 7.56 -4.26 3.10
CA PHE A 75 7.12 -3.60 4.31
C PHE A 75 6.22 -4.56 5.11
N GLY A 76 6.76 -5.12 6.19
CA GLY A 76 6.03 -5.96 7.13
C GLY A 76 5.39 -5.12 8.23
N ILE A 77 4.07 -4.95 8.18
CA ILE A 77 3.37 -3.93 8.97
C ILE A 77 3.09 -4.35 10.40
N LEU A 78 2.58 -5.57 10.61
CA LEU A 78 2.13 -6.03 11.92
C LEU A 78 3.04 -7.11 12.49
N SER A 79 3.36 -8.13 11.69
CA SER A 79 4.13 -9.27 12.19
C SER A 79 5.01 -9.91 11.13
N ILE A 80 6.07 -10.54 11.60
CA ILE A 80 6.96 -11.42 10.82
C ILE A 80 7.05 -12.73 11.59
N THR A 81 6.90 -13.87 10.91
CA THR A 81 7.05 -15.17 11.57
C THR A 81 8.51 -15.40 11.96
N MET A 82 8.74 -16.04 13.12
CA MET A 82 10.10 -16.32 13.60
C MET A 82 10.97 -17.10 12.60
N PRO A 83 10.45 -18.08 11.84
CA PRO A 83 11.22 -18.75 10.80
C PRO A 83 11.71 -17.81 9.70
N ILE A 84 10.92 -16.81 9.30
CA ILE A 84 11.37 -15.80 8.34
C ILE A 84 12.39 -14.87 8.97
N LEU A 85 12.12 -14.40 10.20
CA LEU A 85 13.03 -13.47 10.88
C LEU A 85 14.43 -14.08 11.10
N SER A 86 14.50 -15.37 11.44
CA SER A 86 15.78 -16.08 11.67
C SER A 86 16.61 -16.25 10.40
N LEU A 87 16.00 -16.15 9.22
CA LEU A 87 16.67 -16.17 7.92
C LEU A 87 17.20 -14.80 7.48
N THR A 88 16.96 -13.76 8.28
CA THR A 88 17.40 -12.40 7.97
C THR A 88 18.71 -12.01 8.64
N THR A 89 19.47 -11.16 7.96
CA THR A 89 20.67 -10.52 8.50
C THR A 89 20.51 -9.00 8.52
N ALA A 90 21.39 -8.30 9.25
CA ALA A 90 21.43 -6.84 9.21
C ALA A 90 21.91 -6.36 7.83
N PHE A 91 21.24 -5.36 7.25
CA PHE A 91 21.67 -4.80 5.97
C PHE A 91 22.58 -3.60 6.18
N ILE A 92 23.86 -3.74 5.82
CA ILE A 92 24.89 -2.72 6.10
C ILE A 92 24.54 -1.36 5.47
N ARG A 93 24.03 -1.38 4.23
CA ARG A 93 23.71 -0.15 3.49
C ARG A 93 22.50 0.59 4.07
N PHE A 94 21.52 -0.14 4.58
CA PHE A 94 20.35 0.46 5.24
C PHE A 94 20.15 -0.23 6.59
N PRO A 95 20.76 0.29 7.68
CA PRO A 95 20.73 -0.35 8.99
C PRO A 95 19.33 -0.60 9.55
N PHE A 96 18.35 0.21 9.11
CA PHE A 96 16.93 0.10 9.46
C PHE A 96 16.17 -0.98 8.66
N ALA A 97 16.86 -1.74 7.81
CA ALA A 97 16.33 -2.84 7.03
C ALA A 97 17.07 -4.14 7.37
N LYS A 98 16.34 -5.25 7.24
CA LYS A 98 16.89 -6.60 7.27
C LYS A 98 17.01 -7.12 5.84
N GLU A 99 17.98 -7.99 5.60
CA GLU A 99 18.15 -8.65 4.31
C GLU A 99 17.84 -10.14 4.45
N LEU A 100 16.96 -10.65 3.60
CA LEU A 100 16.71 -12.09 3.49
C LEU A 100 17.73 -12.70 2.53
N ALA A 101 18.18 -13.94 2.78
CA ALA A 101 19.12 -14.62 1.89
C ALA A 101 18.65 -14.64 0.43
N ARG A 102 19.50 -14.14 -0.47
CA ARG A 102 19.24 -13.96 -1.89
C ARG A 102 20.07 -14.98 -2.63
N LEU A 103 19.42 -16.00 -3.18
CA LEU A 103 20.09 -16.95 -4.05
C LEU A 103 20.10 -16.37 -5.47
N VAL A 104 19.28 -16.94 -6.34
CA VAL A 104 19.27 -16.63 -7.78
C VAL A 104 17.99 -15.93 -8.25
N TRP A 105 17.11 -15.56 -7.31
CA TRP A 105 15.76 -15.07 -7.63
C TRP A 105 15.63 -13.55 -7.53
N ALA A 106 16.51 -12.85 -6.81
CA ALA A 106 16.50 -11.39 -6.70
C ALA A 106 17.92 -10.84 -6.51
N GLN A 107 18.14 -9.61 -6.97
CA GLN A 107 19.38 -8.89 -6.73
C GLN A 107 19.45 -8.42 -5.27
N CYS A 108 18.33 -7.99 -4.67
CA CYS A 108 18.25 -7.58 -3.26
C CYS A 108 16.87 -7.95 -2.68
N CYS A 109 16.79 -8.39 -1.43
CA CYS A 109 15.52 -8.63 -0.73
C CYS A 109 15.56 -7.96 0.65
N MET A 110 14.99 -6.76 0.74
CA MET A 110 14.93 -6.00 1.98
C MET A 110 13.60 -6.20 2.67
N LEU A 111 13.66 -6.47 3.96
CA LEU A 111 12.52 -6.50 4.87
C LEU A 111 12.61 -5.32 5.83
N ILE A 112 11.60 -4.46 5.81
CA ILE A 112 11.44 -3.31 6.70
C ILE A 112 10.20 -3.55 7.54
N SER A 113 10.34 -3.45 8.86
CA SER A 113 9.26 -3.65 9.83
C SER A 113 9.51 -2.82 11.08
N SER A 114 8.52 -2.77 11.98
CA SER A 114 8.71 -2.15 13.31
C SER A 114 9.96 -2.69 14.02
N PHE A 115 10.23 -3.99 13.93
CA PHE A 115 11.43 -4.62 14.53
C PHE A 115 12.75 -4.09 13.95
N SER A 116 12.83 -3.87 12.63
CA SER A 116 14.06 -3.37 12.02
C SER A 116 14.22 -1.85 12.16
N LEU A 117 13.11 -1.12 12.31
CA LEU A 117 13.09 0.34 12.46
C LEU A 117 13.47 0.80 13.87
N ASP A 118 13.34 -0.06 14.88
CA ASP A 118 13.66 0.28 16.28
C ASP A 118 15.13 0.68 16.51
N VAL A 119 16.02 0.33 15.57
CA VAL A 119 17.44 0.74 15.59
C VAL A 119 17.64 2.25 15.31
N ILE A 120 16.62 2.94 14.81
CA ILE A 120 16.71 4.36 14.48
C ILE A 120 16.61 5.19 15.76
N ASP A 121 17.58 6.08 15.99
CA ASP A 121 17.54 7.03 17.10
C ASP A 121 16.32 7.95 16.97
N LYS A 122 15.49 8.00 18.03
CA LYS A 122 14.30 8.85 18.14
C LYS A 122 14.61 10.34 18.04
N LYS A 123 15.86 10.75 18.24
CA LYS A 123 16.33 12.15 18.11
C LYS A 123 16.63 12.56 16.66
N ILE A 124 16.58 11.63 15.71
CA ILE A 124 16.82 11.96 14.30
C ILE A 124 15.67 12.82 13.77
N ASN A 125 16.03 14.00 13.27
CA ASN A 125 15.08 14.96 12.70
C ASN A 125 14.74 14.69 11.24
N GLN A 126 15.63 14.00 10.51
CA GLN A 126 15.44 13.71 9.09
C GLN A 126 15.67 12.24 8.82
N LEU A 127 14.62 11.55 8.41
CA LEU A 127 14.66 10.13 8.12
C LEU A 127 15.18 9.90 6.70
N HIS A 128 15.80 8.74 6.51
CA HIS A 128 15.98 8.23 5.16
C HIS A 128 14.60 8.02 4.52
N PRO A 129 14.36 8.38 3.24
CA PRO A 129 13.03 8.28 2.64
C PRO A 129 12.37 6.90 2.78
N LEU A 130 13.16 5.84 2.60
CA LEU A 130 12.70 4.47 2.78
C LEU A 130 12.35 4.13 4.25
N ALA A 131 13.10 4.68 5.20
CA ALA A 131 12.79 4.53 6.62
C ALA A 131 11.53 5.31 6.99
N ALA A 132 11.33 6.52 6.46
CA ALA A 132 10.12 7.31 6.68
C ALA A 132 8.87 6.58 6.19
N ILE A 133 8.90 5.99 4.99
CA ILE A 133 7.80 5.15 4.49
C ILE A 133 7.58 3.95 5.41
N GLY A 134 8.65 3.29 5.87
CA GLY A 134 8.58 2.20 6.83
C GLY A 134 7.90 2.60 8.14
N VAL A 135 8.33 3.71 8.75
CA VAL A 135 7.76 4.25 10.00
C VAL A 135 6.30 4.63 9.80
N PHE A 136 5.98 5.33 8.72
CA PHE A 136 4.61 5.68 8.37
C PHE A 136 3.71 4.44 8.34
N MET A 137 4.10 3.41 7.58
CA MET A 137 3.29 2.21 7.42
C MET A 137 3.21 1.38 8.70
N CYS A 138 4.33 1.19 9.42
CA CYS A 138 4.39 0.31 10.61
C CYS A 138 3.80 0.95 11.86
N SER A 139 3.82 2.29 11.98
CA SER A 139 3.27 2.98 13.15
C SER A 139 1.78 2.78 13.31
N GLN A 140 1.05 2.60 12.19
CA GLN A 140 -0.41 2.58 12.13
C GLN A 140 -1.07 3.79 12.82
N ALA A 141 -0.30 4.88 13.01
CA ALA A 141 -0.76 6.07 13.67
C ALA A 141 -1.71 6.84 12.75
N THR A 142 -2.90 7.17 13.23
CA THR A 142 -3.92 7.90 12.46
C THR A 142 -3.61 9.39 12.32
N SER A 143 -2.65 9.90 13.09
CA SER A 143 -2.19 11.28 13.05
C SER A 143 -0.68 11.36 13.28
N ILE A 144 -0.04 12.33 12.62
CA ILE A 144 1.39 12.61 12.80
C ILE A 144 1.75 12.93 14.26
N ASN A 145 0.81 13.49 15.03
CA ASN A 145 1.02 13.83 16.44
C ASN A 145 1.19 12.59 17.33
N MET A 146 0.72 11.43 16.89
CA MET A 146 0.86 10.16 17.61
C MET A 146 2.22 9.48 17.36
N LEU A 147 3.02 9.97 16.41
CA LEU A 147 4.33 9.38 16.13
C LEU A 147 5.33 9.68 17.24
N GLU A 148 6.17 8.70 17.56
CA GLU A 148 7.35 8.94 18.39
C GLU A 148 8.57 9.36 17.57
N LEU A 149 8.60 9.03 16.28
CA LEU A 149 9.72 9.25 15.36
C LEU A 149 9.25 9.95 14.09
N GLY A 150 10.01 10.94 13.60
CA GLY A 150 9.79 11.56 12.30
C GLY A 150 8.66 12.61 12.24
N LYS A 151 8.21 13.15 13.37
CA LYS A 151 7.19 14.22 13.43
C LYS A 151 7.55 15.45 12.60
N GLU A 152 8.81 15.86 12.68
CA GLU A 152 9.35 17.03 11.98
C GLU A 152 9.87 16.70 10.57
N ASP A 153 9.82 15.42 10.16
CA ASP A 153 10.30 15.00 8.85
C ASP A 153 9.33 15.45 7.76
N LYS A 154 9.86 16.16 6.75
CA LYS A 154 9.05 16.73 5.66
C LYS A 154 8.34 15.67 4.82
N LEU A 155 8.98 14.49 4.61
CA LEU A 155 8.36 13.40 3.89
C LEU A 155 7.24 12.77 4.73
N MET A 156 7.44 12.63 6.05
CA MET A 156 6.36 12.19 6.93
C MET A 156 5.14 13.11 6.89
N GLN A 157 5.36 14.42 6.96
CA GLN A 157 4.28 15.41 6.82
C GLN A 157 3.56 15.30 5.47
N LEU A 158 4.31 15.05 4.40
CA LEU A 158 3.73 14.81 3.07
C LEU A 158 2.89 13.53 3.02
N LEU A 159 3.40 12.41 3.57
CA LEU A 159 2.70 11.12 3.60
C LEU A 159 1.36 11.23 4.35
N TYR A 160 1.34 11.86 5.53
CA TYR A 160 0.09 12.11 6.27
C TYR A 160 -0.87 13.01 5.52
N ARG A 161 -0.37 14.02 4.81
CA ARG A 161 -1.22 14.89 3.98
C ARG A 161 -1.84 14.13 2.81
N ILE A 162 -1.09 13.24 2.18
CA ILE A 162 -1.59 12.37 1.11
C ILE A 162 -2.66 11.43 1.68
N ALA A 163 -2.38 10.78 2.80
CA ALA A 163 -3.32 9.87 3.45
C ALA A 163 -4.63 10.56 3.85
N LEU A 164 -4.55 11.76 4.44
CA LEU A 164 -5.72 12.57 4.78
C LEU A 164 -6.59 12.85 3.55
N LYS A 165 -5.98 13.33 2.46
CA LYS A 165 -6.70 13.60 1.21
C LYS A 165 -7.36 12.35 0.64
N SER A 166 -6.70 11.20 0.70
CA SER A 166 -7.26 9.92 0.24
C SER A 166 -8.48 9.52 1.09
N VAL A 167 -8.40 9.66 2.41
CA VAL A 167 -9.53 9.37 3.32
C VAL A 167 -10.70 10.31 3.06
N GLU A 168 -10.45 11.61 2.89
CA GLU A 168 -11.48 12.60 2.56
C GLU A 168 -12.20 12.27 1.23
N GLN A 169 -11.45 11.82 0.22
CA GLN A 169 -12.04 11.41 -1.05
C GLN A 169 -12.94 10.18 -0.91
N VAL A 170 -12.51 9.17 -0.15
CA VAL A 170 -13.32 7.97 0.13
C VAL A 170 -14.59 8.35 0.88
N ALA A 171 -14.48 9.16 1.93
CA ALA A 171 -15.62 9.61 2.72
C ALA A 171 -16.66 10.35 1.86
N ARG A 172 -16.23 11.25 0.98
CA ARG A 172 -17.14 11.97 0.05
C ARG A 172 -17.89 11.01 -0.89
N VAL A 173 -17.19 10.02 -1.45
CA VAL A 173 -17.82 9.03 -2.34
C VAL A 173 -18.85 8.19 -1.59
N GLU A 174 -18.60 7.86 -0.33
CA GLU A 174 -19.56 7.15 0.52
C GLU A 174 -20.79 8.02 0.84
N ASP A 175 -20.60 9.28 1.21
CA ASP A 175 -21.68 10.22 1.46
C ASP A 175 -22.59 10.39 0.23
N GLU A 176 -22.01 10.53 -0.96
CA GLU A 176 -22.78 10.60 -2.22
C GLU A 176 -23.62 9.34 -2.47
N LYS A 177 -23.10 8.16 -2.14
CA LYS A 177 -23.85 6.90 -2.27
C LYS A 177 -25.01 6.85 -1.28
N VAL A 178 -24.78 7.24 -0.03
CA VAL A 178 -25.81 7.31 1.00
C VAL A 178 -26.92 8.27 0.60
N GLN A 179 -26.57 9.47 0.13
CA GLN A 179 -27.54 10.46 -0.36
C GLN A 179 -28.38 9.93 -1.53
N ARG A 180 -27.77 9.20 -2.48
CA ARG A 180 -28.53 8.55 -3.56
C ARG A 180 -29.52 7.53 -3.02
N ILE A 181 -29.13 6.66 -2.09
CA ILE A 181 -30.04 5.68 -1.48
C ILE A 181 -31.21 6.38 -0.80
N VAL A 182 -30.95 7.41 0.00
CA VAL A 182 -31.99 8.21 0.66
C VAL A 182 -32.96 8.80 -0.35
N SER A 183 -32.45 9.34 -1.47
CA SER A 183 -33.31 9.90 -2.53
C SER A 183 -34.22 8.85 -3.18
N ILE A 184 -33.72 7.63 -3.40
CA ILE A 184 -34.50 6.51 -3.97
C ILE A 184 -35.58 6.08 -2.97
N CYS A 185 -35.24 5.93 -1.70
CA CYS A 185 -36.21 5.59 -0.64
C CYS A 185 -37.32 6.64 -0.56
N ASN A 186 -36.95 7.93 -0.53
CA ASN A 186 -37.93 9.02 -0.46
C ASN A 186 -38.85 9.03 -1.68
N ASN A 187 -38.30 8.92 -2.90
CA ASN A 187 -39.10 8.87 -4.12
C ASN A 187 -40.05 7.67 -4.13
N THR A 188 -39.61 6.51 -3.65
CA THR A 188 -40.44 5.31 -3.55
C THR A 188 -41.58 5.49 -2.53
N SER A 189 -41.29 6.10 -1.38
CA SER A 189 -42.31 6.44 -0.37
C SER A 189 -43.36 7.40 -0.92
N TYR A 190 -42.96 8.44 -1.66
CA TYR A 190 -43.90 9.36 -2.30
C TYR A 190 -44.81 8.67 -3.32
N GLN A 191 -44.26 7.76 -4.14
CA GLN A 191 -45.05 6.99 -5.10
C GLN A 191 -46.06 6.07 -4.41
N LEU A 192 -45.66 5.36 -3.35
CA LEU A 192 -46.57 4.51 -2.57
C LEU A 192 -47.70 5.31 -1.92
N LEU A 193 -47.41 6.48 -1.37
CA LEU A 193 -48.43 7.38 -0.81
C LEU A 193 -49.41 7.87 -1.88
N ALA A 194 -48.91 8.22 -3.07
CA ALA A 194 -49.77 8.60 -4.19
C ALA A 194 -50.69 7.46 -4.64
N PHE A 195 -50.19 6.22 -4.71
CA PHE A 195 -51.02 5.06 -5.03
C PHE A 195 -52.11 4.80 -3.98
N LEU A 196 -51.78 4.91 -2.69
CA LEU A 196 -52.75 4.76 -1.60
C LEU A 196 -53.84 5.84 -1.64
N TYR A 197 -53.45 7.09 -1.96
CA TYR A 197 -54.39 8.20 -2.12
C TYR A 197 -55.31 8.01 -3.33
N ILE A 198 -54.77 7.60 -4.48
CA ILE A 198 -55.59 7.30 -5.67
C ILE A 198 -56.58 6.17 -5.35
N LYS A 199 -56.13 5.11 -4.67
CA LYS A 199 -56.98 4.00 -4.26
C LYS A 199 -58.12 4.46 -3.34
N SER A 200 -57.84 5.28 -2.32
CA SER A 200 -58.89 5.76 -1.42
C SER A 200 -59.92 6.64 -2.12
N VAL A 201 -59.50 7.46 -3.09
CA VAL A 201 -60.41 8.25 -3.93
C VAL A 201 -61.31 7.34 -4.77
N TYR A 202 -60.76 6.31 -5.41
CA TYR A 202 -61.53 5.32 -6.18
C TYR A 202 -62.54 4.58 -5.30
N ASP A 203 -62.10 4.06 -4.15
CA ASP A 203 -62.97 3.33 -3.21
C ASP A 203 -64.13 4.22 -2.70
N THR A 204 -63.94 5.55 -2.64
CA THR A 204 -64.98 6.51 -2.24
C THR A 204 -65.98 6.81 -3.37
N ILE A 205 -65.57 6.68 -4.63
CA ILE A 205 -66.41 6.93 -5.81
C ILE A 205 -67.31 5.72 -6.12
N ASP A 206 -66.82 4.49 -5.91
CA ASP A 206 -67.58 3.24 -6.14
C ASP A 206 -68.63 2.94 -5.03
N LEU A 207 -68.73 3.77 -3.99
CA LEU A 207 -69.73 3.67 -2.91
C LEU A 207 -70.98 4.57 -3.13
N LYS A 208 -71.17 5.13 -4.33
CA LYS A 208 -72.37 5.88 -4.75
C LYS A 208 -73.15 5.14 -5.83
#